data_AF-A0A2N3EQS2-F1
#
_entry.id   AF-A0A2N3EQS2-F1
#
_cell.length_a   1.000
_cell.length_b   1.000
_cell.length_c   1.000
_cell.angle_alpha   90.00
_cell.angle_beta   90.00
_cell.angle_gamma   90.00
#
_symmetry.space_group_name_H-M   'P 1'
#
loop_
_entity.id
_entity.type
_entity.pdbx_description
1 polymer ?
#
loop_
_entity_poly.entity_id
_entity_poly.type
_entity_poly.pdbx_seq_one_letter_code
_entity_poly.pdbx_strand_id
1 'polypeptide(L)' 'MAEAVKATGEFATFEPENDPEGWHDFGAVEIRGETVFWKIDLYEADSDFRYGAETPDNPATTMRVLTIMLARDW' A
#
# COMPACT_ATOMS: atom_id res chain seq x y z
N MET A 1 4.41 -15.45 -2.59
CA MET A 1 4.65 -14.14 -3.21
C MET A 1 3.75 -13.87 -4.41
N ALA A 2 3.76 -14.68 -5.48
CA ALA A 2 2.92 -14.42 -6.68
C ALA A 2 1.42 -14.28 -6.37
N GLU A 3 0.88 -15.11 -5.46
CA GLU A 3 -0.53 -15.04 -5.04
C GLU A 3 -0.85 -13.73 -4.29
N ALA A 4 0.04 -13.27 -3.41
CA ALA A 4 -0.11 -12.02 -2.69
C ALA A 4 -0.04 -10.80 -3.61
N VAL A 5 0.94 -10.77 -4.52
CA VAL A 5 1.04 -9.71 -5.53
C VAL A 5 -0.22 -9.65 -6.40
N LYS A 6 -0.74 -10.80 -6.81
CA LYS A 6 -1.98 -10.87 -7.60
C LYS A 6 -3.18 -10.37 -6.81
N ALA A 7 -3.40 -10.89 -5.59
CA ALA A 7 -4.54 -10.51 -4.76
C ALA A 7 -4.52 -9.03 -4.41
N THR A 8 -3.35 -8.47 -4.08
CA THR A 8 -3.17 -7.01 -3.88
C THR A 8 -3.48 -6.23 -5.15
N GLY A 9 -3.02 -6.69 -6.32
CA GLY A 9 -3.28 -6.01 -7.60
C GLY A 9 -4.74 -6.06 -8.07
N GLU A 10 -5.52 -7.03 -7.58
CA GLU A 10 -6.96 -7.17 -7.86
C GLU A 10 -7.84 -6.52 -6.76
N PHE A 11 -7.25 -6.03 -5.67
CA PHE A 11 -7.98 -5.42 -4.58
C PHE A 11 -8.65 -4.11 -5.04
N ALA A 12 -9.97 -4.05 -4.86
CA ALA A 12 -10.79 -2.89 -5.25
C ALA A 12 -11.87 -2.56 -4.21
N THR A 13 -11.80 -3.16 -3.01
CA THR A 13 -12.81 -3.00 -1.96
C THR A 13 -12.36 -1.92 -0.99
N PHE A 14 -12.69 -0.66 -1.31
CA PHE A 14 -12.47 0.49 -0.44
C PHE A 14 -13.81 0.95 0.12
N GLU A 15 -14.03 0.66 1.39
CA GLU A 15 -15.25 0.95 2.14
C GLU A 15 -14.91 1.92 3.29
N PRO A 16 -15.86 2.74 3.77
CA PRO A 16 -15.58 3.70 4.85
C PRO A 16 -14.95 3.09 6.11
N GLU A 17 -15.19 1.79 6.37
CA GLU A 17 -14.65 1.05 7.49
C GLU A 17 -13.15 0.72 7.34
N ASN A 18 -12.67 0.53 6.11
CA ASN A 18 -11.28 0.15 5.83
C ASN A 18 -10.43 1.25 5.18
N ASP A 19 -11.06 2.27 4.60
CA ASP A 19 -10.44 3.47 4.05
C ASP A 19 -11.28 4.71 4.37
N PRO A 20 -11.32 5.15 5.65
CA PRO A 20 -12.16 6.25 6.09
C PRO A 20 -11.79 7.59 5.44
N GLU A 21 -10.52 7.76 5.08
CA GLU A 21 -10.00 9.00 4.52
C GLU A 21 -9.97 8.98 2.98
N GLY A 22 -10.18 7.82 2.34
CA GLY A 22 -10.22 7.68 0.88
C GLY A 22 -8.84 7.71 0.21
N TRP A 23 -7.78 7.35 0.92
CA TRP A 23 -6.40 7.45 0.43
C TRP A 23 -6.04 6.26 -0.46
N HIS A 24 -6.78 5.16 -0.36
CA HIS A 24 -6.55 3.91 -1.07
C HIS A 24 -5.10 3.39 -0.95
N ASP A 25 -4.45 3.63 0.19
CA ASP A 25 -3.03 3.37 0.40
C ASP A 25 -2.76 2.20 1.37
N PHE A 26 -3.80 1.57 1.91
CA PHE A 26 -3.69 0.41 2.79
C PHE A 26 -4.81 -0.59 2.52
N GLY A 27 -4.52 -1.88 2.72
CA GLY A 27 -5.55 -2.91 2.70
C GLY A 27 -5.07 -4.28 3.18
N ALA A 28 -6.01 -5.22 3.23
CA ALA A 28 -5.77 -6.59 3.68
C ALA A 28 -6.43 -7.60 2.74
N VAL A 29 -5.77 -8.73 2.53
CA VAL A 29 -6.30 -9.88 1.77
C VAL A 29 -6.05 -11.17 2.54
N GLU A 30 -6.97 -12.13 2.41
CA GLU A 30 -6.81 -13.47 2.99
C GLU A 30 -6.20 -14.42 1.97
N ILE A 31 -5.06 -15.03 2.32
CA ILE A 31 -4.34 -15.96 1.46
C ILE A 31 -4.00 -17.21 2.27
N ARG A 32 -4.63 -18.33 1.92
CA ARG A 32 -4.42 -19.63 2.59
C ARG A 32 -4.64 -19.58 4.10
N GLY A 33 -5.56 -18.74 4.55
CA GLY A 33 -5.89 -18.54 5.97
C GLY A 33 -4.90 -17.66 6.74
N GLU A 34 -3.99 -16.99 6.03
CA GLU A 34 -3.14 -15.93 6.60
C GLU A 34 -3.60 -14.58 6.07
N THR A 35 -3.74 -13.62 6.98
CA THR A 35 -3.98 -12.23 6.62
C THR A 35 -2.68 -11.61 6.10
N VAL A 36 -2.74 -11.05 4.90
CA VAL A 36 -1.64 -10.33 4.26
C VAL A 36 -2.03 -8.87 4.15
N PHE A 37 -1.22 -8.00 4.75
CA PHE A 37 -1.36 -6.56 4.59
C PHE A 37 -0.57 -6.08 3.38
N TRP A 38 -1.10 -5.05 2.76
CA TRP A 38 -0.36 -4.26 1.78
C TRP A 38 -0.54 -2.78 2.09
N LYS A 39 0.48 -1.99 1.76
CA LYS A 39 0.42 -0.54 1.86
C LYS A 39 1.24 0.15 0.78
N ILE A 40 0.88 1.39 0.46
CA ILE A 40 1.60 2.25 -0.47
C ILE A 40 2.17 3.43 0.32
N ASP A 41 3.49 3.43 0.50
CA ASP A 41 4.20 4.56 1.08
C ASP A 41 4.60 5.55 -0.03
N LEU A 42 4.44 6.84 0.23
CA LEU A 42 4.72 7.92 -0.72
C LEU A 42 5.98 8.69 -0.30
N TYR A 43 7.05 8.51 -1.06
CA TYR A 43 8.35 9.14 -0.80
C TYR A 43 8.65 10.24 -1.81
N GLU A 44 9.42 11.24 -1.40
CA GLU A 44 10.02 12.18 -2.33
C GLU A 44 10.99 11.45 -3.26
N ALA A 45 10.83 11.63 -4.58
CA ALA A 45 11.50 10.82 -5.61
C ALA A 45 13.03 10.85 -5.53
N ASP A 46 13.61 11.98 -5.15
CA ASP A 46 15.06 12.19 -5.07
C ASP A 46 15.63 12.04 -3.64
N SER A 47 14.83 11.52 -2.69
CA SER A 47 15.23 11.42 -1.28
C SER A 47 15.96 10.13 -0.90
N ASP A 48 16.09 9.16 -1.81
CA ASP A 48 16.44 7.75 -1.51
C ASP A 48 15.54 7.14 -0.42
N PHE A 49 14.22 7.36 -0.50
CA PHE A 49 13.23 6.86 0.46
C PHE A 49 13.42 7.36 1.90
N ARG A 50 14.05 8.53 2.09
CA ARG A 50 14.29 9.10 3.44
C ARG A 50 13.17 10.01 3.92
N TYR A 51 12.43 10.62 2.99
CA TYR A 51 11.41 11.62 3.30
C TYR A 51 10.09 11.29 2.60
N GLY A 52 8.98 11.54 3.30
CA GLY A 52 7.66 11.51 2.69
C GLY A 52 7.52 12.62 1.64
N ALA A 53 6.79 12.37 0.57
CA ALA A 53 6.56 13.38 -0.46
C ALA A 53 5.76 14.56 0.11
N GLU A 54 6.24 15.79 -0.09
CA GLU A 54 5.49 17.01 0.28
C GLU A 54 4.26 17.23 -0.62
N THR A 55 4.31 16.70 -1.85
CA THR A 55 3.24 16.78 -2.86
C THR A 55 2.85 15.37 -3.34
N PRO A 56 2.23 14.55 -2.46
CA PRO A 56 2.01 13.11 -2.69
C PRO A 56 1.10 12.79 -3.90
N ASP A 57 0.29 13.76 -4.31
CA ASP A 57 -0.59 13.70 -5.49
C ASP A 57 0.16 13.96 -6.81
N ASN A 58 1.34 14.56 -6.77
CA ASN A 58 2.16 14.82 -7.95
C ASN A 58 3.09 13.62 -8.27
N PRO A 59 2.80 12.83 -9.32
CA PRO A 59 3.60 11.67 -9.66
C PRO A 59 4.99 12.02 -10.22
N ALA A 60 5.24 13.27 -10.59
CA ALA A 60 6.56 13.70 -11.07
C ALA A 60 7.58 13.86 -9.92
N THR A 61 7.12 14.11 -8.69
CA THR A 61 7.95 14.33 -7.50
C THR A 61 7.77 13.24 -6.44
N THR A 62 6.89 12.28 -6.69
CA THR A 62 6.52 11.23 -5.72
C THR A 62 6.87 9.84 -6.25
N MET A 63 7.64 9.11 -5.45
CA MET A 63 7.87 7.67 -5.59
C MET A 63 6.86 6.90 -4.73
N ARG A 64 6.17 5.92 -5.32
CA ARG A 64 5.22 5.05 -4.61
C ARG A 64 5.85 3.69 -4.35
N VAL A 65 5.88 3.27 -3.09
CA VAL A 65 6.46 1.98 -2.69
C VAL A 65 5.35 1.08 -2.15
N LEU A 66 5.10 -0.02 -2.86
CA LEU A 66 4.18 -1.06 -2.40
C LEU A 66 4.92 -2.03 -1.46
N THR A 67 4.50 -2.06 -0.21
CA THR A 67 4.92 -3.08 0.75
C THR A 67 3.84 -4.15 0.84
N ILE A 68 4.24 -5.43 0.78
CA ILE A 68 3.36 -6.58 1.02
C ILE A 68 3.99 -7.40 2.14
N MET A 69 3.24 -7.65 3.20
CA MET A 69 3.73 -8.28 4.43
C MET A 69 2.65 -9.14 5.09
N LEU A 70 3.04 -10.12 5.91
CA LEU A 70 2.06 -10.83 6.73
C LEU A 70 1.56 -9.90 7.83
N ALA A 71 0.27 -9.98 8.18
CA ALA A 71 -0.31 -9.16 9.24
C ALA A 71 0.36 -9.36 10.60
N ARG A 72 0.95 -10.54 10.85
CA ARG A 72 1.69 -10.85 12.08
C ARG A 72 3.09 -10.23 12.16
N ASP A 73 3.60 -9.73 11.04
CA ASP A 73 4.89 -9.05 10.96
C ASP A 73 4.74 -7.54 11.23
N TRP A 74 3.49 -7.07 11.42
CA TRP A 74 3.11 -5.73 11.82
C TRP A 74 2.93 -5.65 13.33
#